data_AF-A0A7C3SWW0-F1
#
_entry.id   AF-A0A7C3SWW0-F1
#
_cell.length_a   1.000
_cell.length_b   1.000
_cell.length_c   1.000
_cell.angle_alpha   90.00
_cell.angle_beta   90.00
_cell.angle_gamma   90.00
#
_symmetry.space_group_name_H-M   'P 1'
#
loop_
_entity.id
_entity.type
_entity.pdbx_description
1 polymer ?
#
loop_
_entity_poly.entity_id
_entity_poly.type
_entity_poly.pdbx_seq_one_letter_code
_entity_poly.pdbx_strand_id
1 'polypeptide(L)'
;MKMNFFKRYGIIFVILFCIISKIAFSQEMQALIAYSNGTIIKLTEDNRKSIFGDENLQQKDLFTAYGITFNISYQDVNTGFNDPTLGSQRKSVLQNALEYVASVLNTPGGRVDINVSSTVLAGQYLANAGPIVVWYLPLTPGINNGCVFQHLLNGSVDPNGSGYPDMQLTVNWNYDYYLGTGDPGPMQFDLLSVLIHEFTHGIGFLSSIAYNDSVCGGGSRPNGTGWTGSQPDIYSAMDTYLVTGNGNYFINSSFYYTGQNNYFVGGDNGVYCAGPEATSVWGTRPRIYSPSTFECGSSISHWNSLGAIMDPSIAPGVKKREYLPFEVAFLRDMGYTNASLPSGEGEGIIEGEGITEGEGTTEGEPVICNYITDCPDFVGEGNLFYAELSNRLGNPTLNWNTSDLDGSGIPDSWEIALLKKVLCQPVVYWRLDATCVYLENLTKIRTEPQYELWLQPYEHVIAGLLSISSEFQSVFSVLNLVNEYQTIKSTEKTVDEILSGIGDADRDNYSNRTEYNNCINFGLGLNDYLIVVLHPDLDGTEVPQDALSVSQGIQIFLYFLSILILGFVLLFSPRLSLHRK
;
A
#
# COMPACT_ATOMS: atom_id res chain seq x y z
N MET A 1 56.13 59.32 12.39
CA MET A 1 56.20 57.95 12.96
C MET A 1 54.79 57.44 13.26
N LYS A 2 53.97 57.17 12.23
CA LYS A 2 52.57 56.68 12.41
C LYS A 2 51.98 56.05 11.14
N MET A 3 52.82 55.49 10.25
CA MET A 3 52.38 54.95 8.96
C MET A 3 52.90 53.53 8.66
N ASN A 4 53.45 52.84 9.67
CA ASN A 4 53.93 51.46 9.56
C ASN A 4 53.19 50.46 10.47
N PHE A 5 52.22 50.92 11.28
CA PHE A 5 51.47 50.03 12.18
C PHE A 5 50.32 49.32 11.43
N PHE A 6 49.60 50.00 10.53
CA PHE A 6 48.45 49.42 9.85
C PHE A 6 48.79 48.39 8.76
N LYS A 7 49.97 48.45 8.14
CA LYS A 7 50.35 47.47 7.10
C LYS A 7 50.79 46.10 7.67
N ARG A 8 51.36 46.05 8.88
CA ARG A 8 51.81 44.79 9.50
C ARG A 8 50.67 44.03 10.19
N TYR A 9 49.72 44.72 10.81
CA TYR A 9 48.57 44.06 11.45
C TYR A 9 47.41 43.77 10.49
N GLY A 10 47.25 44.54 9.40
CA GLY A 10 46.26 44.23 8.36
C GLY A 10 46.55 42.91 7.62
N ILE A 11 47.83 42.62 7.37
CA ILE A 11 48.24 41.35 6.72
C ILE A 11 48.08 40.17 7.69
N ILE A 12 48.37 40.35 8.98
CA ILE A 12 48.14 39.30 9.99
C ILE A 12 46.64 39.05 10.19
N PHE A 13 45.79 40.08 10.18
CA PHE A 13 44.34 39.93 10.30
C PHE A 13 43.72 39.25 9.07
N VAL A 14 44.19 39.56 7.86
CA VAL A 14 43.73 38.90 6.63
C VAL A 14 44.25 37.47 6.53
N ILE A 15 45.46 37.17 7.00
CA ILE A 15 45.97 35.79 7.06
C ILE A 15 45.24 34.98 8.14
N LEU A 16 44.94 35.56 9.31
CA LEU A 16 44.16 34.87 10.34
C LEU A 16 42.70 34.66 9.88
N PHE A 17 42.09 35.63 9.20
CA PHE A 17 40.74 35.49 8.64
C PHE A 17 40.68 34.49 7.48
N CYS A 18 41.73 34.39 6.66
CA CYS A 18 41.87 33.37 5.60
C CYS A 18 42.24 31.97 6.12
N ILE A 19 42.85 31.86 7.31
CA ILE A 19 43.10 30.58 7.98
C ILE A 19 41.85 30.11 8.75
N ILE A 20 41.07 31.04 9.33
CA ILE A 20 39.82 30.72 10.03
C ILE A 20 38.68 30.42 9.03
N SER A 21 38.67 31.02 7.83
CA SER A 21 37.67 30.69 6.79
C SER A 21 37.94 29.39 6.03
N LYS A 22 39.03 28.68 6.34
CA LYS A 22 39.31 27.33 5.82
C LYS A 22 39.06 26.21 6.82
N ILE A 23 38.59 26.52 8.03
CA ILE A 23 37.97 25.51 8.89
C ILE A 23 36.50 25.46 8.50
N ALA A 24 36.23 24.97 7.28
CA ALA A 24 34.96 24.31 7.06
C ALA A 24 34.99 23.10 8.00
N PHE A 25 34.23 23.15 9.08
CA PHE A 25 33.89 21.93 9.80
C PHE A 25 33.23 21.02 8.75
N SER A 26 33.98 20.05 8.25
CA SER A 26 33.42 18.91 7.52
C SER A 26 32.44 18.27 8.50
N GLN A 27 31.14 18.51 8.32
CA GLN A 27 30.12 17.79 9.07
C GLN A 27 30.30 16.32 8.71
N GLU A 28 30.65 15.51 9.70
CA GLU A 28 30.86 14.08 9.51
C GLU A 28 29.52 13.43 9.16
N MET A 29 29.39 12.98 7.92
CA MET A 29 28.22 12.24 7.46
C MET A 29 28.10 10.95 8.27
N GLN A 30 26.92 10.70 8.81
CA GLN A 30 26.55 9.44 9.42
C GLN A 30 25.71 8.65 8.42
N ALA A 31 25.84 7.32 8.45
CA ALA A 31 25.10 6.45 7.55
C ALA A 31 24.66 5.17 8.27
N LEU A 32 23.51 4.64 7.89
CA LEU A 32 23.04 3.32 8.27
C LEU A 32 22.38 2.63 7.08
N ILE A 33 22.17 1.32 7.22
CA ILE A 33 21.31 0.53 6.34
C ILE A 33 20.15 -0.02 7.17
N ALA A 34 18.93 0.08 6.63
CA ALA A 34 17.71 -0.38 7.28
C ALA A 34 17.04 -1.48 6.45
N TYR A 35 17.28 -2.74 6.79
CA TYR A 35 16.69 -3.88 6.07
C TYR A 35 15.21 -4.07 6.43
N SER A 36 14.41 -4.48 5.45
CA SER A 36 12.99 -4.83 5.60
C SER A 36 12.71 -5.93 6.62
N ASN A 37 13.70 -6.75 6.98
CA ASN A 37 13.58 -7.73 8.07
C ASN A 37 13.72 -7.13 9.49
N GLY A 38 13.81 -5.80 9.61
CA GLY A 38 13.93 -5.07 10.87
C GLY A 38 15.38 -4.89 11.37
N THR A 39 16.36 -5.47 10.67
CA THR A 39 17.78 -5.30 11.02
C THR A 39 18.25 -3.91 10.60
N ILE A 40 18.90 -3.19 11.52
CA ILE A 40 19.49 -1.87 11.25
C ILE A 40 20.95 -1.88 11.64
N ILE A 41 21.80 -1.47 10.70
CA ILE A 41 23.26 -1.51 10.88
C ILE A 41 23.83 -0.13 10.58
N LYS A 42 24.49 0.48 11.57
CA LYS A 42 25.28 1.69 11.33
C LYS A 42 26.47 1.35 10.43
N LEU A 43 26.64 2.10 9.36
CA LEU A 43 27.75 1.91 8.43
C LEU A 43 29.01 2.58 8.99
N THR A 44 30.11 1.84 8.93
CA THR A 44 31.45 2.31 9.28
C THR A 44 32.43 1.83 8.22
N GLU A 45 33.60 2.46 8.13
CA GLU A 45 34.66 2.01 7.22
C GLU A 45 35.04 0.55 7.46
N ASP A 46 35.00 0.10 8.72
CA ASP A 46 35.37 -1.26 9.11
C ASP A 46 34.39 -2.33 8.64
N ASN A 47 33.08 -2.03 8.61
CA ASN A 47 32.05 -3.00 8.24
C ASN A 47 31.61 -2.90 6.77
N ARG A 48 31.94 -1.81 6.07
CA ARG A 48 31.53 -1.54 4.68
C ARG A 48 31.80 -2.72 3.75
N LYS A 49 33.02 -3.24 3.73
CA LYS A 49 33.41 -4.37 2.87
C LYS A 49 32.66 -5.66 3.20
N SER A 50 32.31 -5.88 4.46
CA SER A 50 31.57 -7.09 4.87
C SER A 50 30.10 -7.05 4.45
N ILE A 51 29.52 -5.85 4.36
CA ILE A 51 28.12 -5.63 3.99
C ILE A 51 27.99 -5.58 2.48
N PHE A 52 28.82 -4.75 1.83
CA PHE A 52 28.69 -4.49 0.40
C PHE A 52 29.56 -5.40 -0.49
N GLY A 53 30.45 -6.19 0.10
CA GLY A 53 31.38 -7.04 -0.64
C GLY A 53 32.64 -6.30 -1.11
N ASP A 54 33.52 -7.03 -1.80
CA ASP A 54 34.71 -6.45 -2.44
C ASP A 54 34.35 -5.88 -3.80
N GLU A 55 34.38 -4.56 -3.94
CA GLU A 55 34.08 -3.84 -5.19
C GLU A 55 34.89 -4.33 -6.39
N ASN A 56 36.10 -4.86 -6.19
CA ASN A 56 36.94 -5.36 -7.27
C ASN A 56 36.47 -6.73 -7.82
N LEU A 57 35.64 -7.44 -7.07
CA LEU A 57 35.09 -8.74 -7.44
C LEU A 57 33.65 -8.65 -7.93
N GLN A 58 32.99 -7.52 -7.70
CA GLN A 58 31.61 -7.31 -8.10
C GLN A 58 31.48 -7.26 -9.62
N GLN A 59 30.46 -7.94 -10.14
CA GLN A 59 29.99 -7.68 -11.49
C GLN A 59 29.09 -6.45 -11.46
N LYS A 60 29.31 -5.51 -12.38
CA LYS A 60 28.48 -4.31 -12.51
C LYS A 60 27.60 -4.39 -13.75
N ASP A 61 26.42 -3.82 -13.64
CA ASP A 61 25.45 -3.69 -14.71
C ASP A 61 24.83 -2.29 -14.66
N LEU A 62 24.47 -1.78 -15.84
CA LEU A 62 23.86 -0.48 -16.01
C LEU A 62 22.53 -0.68 -16.72
N PHE A 63 21.44 -0.42 -16.01
CA PHE A 63 20.09 -0.60 -16.52
C PHE A 63 19.36 0.73 -16.54
N THR A 64 18.68 1.06 -17.63
CA THR A 64 17.90 2.30 -17.75
C THR A 64 16.49 1.97 -18.22
N ALA A 65 15.50 2.41 -17.45
CA ALA A 65 14.09 2.24 -17.77
C ALA A 65 13.31 3.49 -17.37
N TYR A 66 12.34 3.92 -18.20
CA TYR A 66 11.52 5.12 -17.97
C TYR A 66 12.33 6.39 -17.58
N GLY A 67 13.55 6.51 -18.13
CA GLY A 67 14.46 7.63 -17.86
C GLY A 67 15.20 7.57 -16.52
N ILE A 68 15.00 6.53 -15.70
CA ILE A 68 15.77 6.28 -14.46
C ILE A 68 16.96 5.39 -14.79
N THR A 69 18.13 5.70 -14.23
CA THR A 69 19.35 4.90 -14.39
C THR A 69 19.71 4.16 -13.10
N PHE A 70 19.79 2.84 -13.19
CA PHE A 70 20.13 1.92 -12.12
C PHE A 70 21.56 1.40 -12.31
N ASN A 71 22.46 1.73 -11.38
CA ASN A 71 23.81 1.16 -11.32
C ASN A 71 23.78 -0.04 -10.38
N ILE A 72 23.80 -1.25 -10.94
CA ILE A 72 23.62 -2.49 -10.17
C ILE A 72 24.99 -3.14 -9.95
N SER A 73 25.32 -3.44 -8.70
CA SER A 73 26.53 -4.18 -8.32
C SER A 73 26.15 -5.53 -7.70
N TYR A 74 26.63 -6.62 -8.29
CA TYR A 74 26.35 -7.99 -7.83
C TYR A 74 27.55 -8.54 -7.07
N GLN A 75 27.35 -8.92 -5.81
CA GLN A 75 28.38 -9.51 -4.95
C GLN A 75 28.70 -10.97 -5.29
N ASP A 76 27.81 -11.65 -6.01
CA ASP A 76 27.88 -13.09 -6.22
C ASP A 76 29.08 -13.51 -7.07
N VAL A 77 29.66 -14.68 -6.78
CA VAL A 77 30.68 -15.31 -7.63
C VAL A 77 30.19 -16.70 -8.03
N ASN A 78 29.83 -16.88 -9.30
CA ASN A 78 29.30 -18.13 -9.86
C ASN A 78 28.09 -18.71 -9.09
N THR A 79 27.27 -17.86 -8.50
CA THR A 79 26.05 -18.22 -7.75
C THR A 79 25.02 -17.09 -7.85
N GLY A 80 23.80 -17.29 -7.33
CA GLY A 80 22.79 -16.24 -7.23
C GLY A 80 22.53 -15.54 -8.56
N PHE A 81 22.72 -14.22 -8.61
CA PHE A 81 22.57 -13.44 -9.84
C PHE A 81 23.71 -13.65 -10.85
N ASN A 82 24.88 -14.11 -10.39
CA ASN A 82 26.02 -14.47 -11.23
C ASN A 82 26.14 -15.99 -11.44
N ASP A 83 25.05 -16.73 -11.22
CA ASP A 83 25.00 -18.17 -11.48
C ASP A 83 25.22 -18.46 -12.98
N PRO A 84 26.09 -19.42 -13.36
CA PRO A 84 26.41 -19.69 -14.77
C PRO A 84 25.23 -20.17 -15.63
N THR A 85 24.16 -20.69 -15.00
CA THR A 85 22.99 -21.26 -15.69
C THR A 85 21.77 -20.36 -15.54
N LEU A 86 21.47 -19.94 -14.31
CA LEU A 86 20.25 -19.20 -13.97
C LEU A 86 20.48 -17.69 -13.82
N GLY A 87 21.73 -17.24 -13.73
CA GLY A 87 22.05 -15.85 -13.41
C GLY A 87 21.47 -14.86 -14.42
N SER A 88 21.49 -15.20 -15.71
CA SER A 88 20.89 -14.37 -16.77
C SER A 88 19.39 -14.17 -16.57
N GLN A 89 18.65 -15.23 -16.25
CA GLN A 89 17.21 -15.16 -16.00
C GLN A 89 16.90 -14.39 -14.71
N ARG A 90 17.67 -14.64 -13.62
CA ARG A 90 17.51 -13.92 -12.35
C ARG A 90 17.74 -12.41 -12.51
N LYS A 91 18.78 -12.01 -13.24
CA LYS A 91 19.05 -10.60 -13.57
C LYS A 91 17.93 -9.98 -14.41
N SER A 92 17.39 -10.72 -15.37
CA SER A 92 16.24 -10.25 -16.16
C SER A 92 15.01 -10.02 -15.27
N VAL A 93 14.69 -10.91 -14.33
CA VAL A 93 13.56 -10.69 -13.39
C VAL A 93 13.80 -9.47 -12.50
N LEU A 94 15.03 -9.26 -12.04
CA LEU A 94 15.42 -8.05 -11.30
C LEU A 94 15.22 -6.78 -12.12
N GLN A 95 15.68 -6.77 -13.38
CA GLN A 95 15.49 -5.65 -14.29
C GLN A 95 14.01 -5.39 -14.58
N ASN A 96 13.18 -6.44 -14.72
CA ASN A 96 11.73 -6.28 -14.88
C ASN A 96 11.07 -5.66 -13.64
N ALA A 97 11.50 -6.03 -12.43
CA ALA A 97 11.00 -5.40 -11.21
C ALA A 97 11.36 -3.91 -11.16
N LEU A 98 12.61 -3.58 -11.51
CA LEU A 98 13.09 -2.20 -11.60
C LEU A 98 12.35 -1.39 -12.66
N GLU A 99 12.10 -1.97 -13.82
CA GLU A 99 11.35 -1.35 -14.92
C GLU A 99 9.92 -1.05 -14.50
N TYR A 100 9.24 -2.01 -13.88
CA TYR A 100 7.90 -1.81 -13.35
C TYR A 100 7.86 -0.66 -12.34
N VAL A 101 8.73 -0.69 -11.32
CA VAL A 101 8.77 0.38 -10.30
C VAL A 101 9.13 1.73 -10.94
N ALA A 102 10.06 1.76 -11.89
CA ALA A 102 10.41 2.98 -12.63
C ALA A 102 9.21 3.57 -13.39
N SER A 103 8.43 2.71 -14.06
CA SER A 103 7.23 3.10 -14.78
C SER A 103 6.18 3.74 -13.87
N VAL A 104 6.07 3.24 -12.64
CA VAL A 104 5.12 3.74 -11.64
C VAL A 104 5.60 5.07 -11.07
N LEU A 105 6.86 5.18 -10.69
CA LEU A 105 7.41 6.38 -10.03
C LEU A 105 7.43 7.59 -10.96
N ASN A 106 7.67 7.37 -12.27
CA ASN A 106 7.68 8.42 -13.29
C ASN A 106 8.61 9.60 -12.91
N THR A 107 9.86 9.26 -12.58
CA THR A 107 10.92 10.21 -12.19
C THR A 107 12.07 10.21 -13.21
N PRO A 108 11.84 10.64 -14.46
CA PRO A 108 12.88 10.62 -15.48
C PRO A 108 14.07 11.50 -15.08
N GLY A 109 15.29 11.01 -15.32
CA GLY A 109 16.53 11.63 -14.88
C GLY A 109 17.02 11.16 -13.49
N GLY A 110 16.22 10.38 -12.77
CA GLY A 110 16.60 9.78 -11.50
C GLY A 110 17.73 8.78 -11.62
N ARG A 111 18.47 8.58 -10.52
CA ARG A 111 19.55 7.60 -10.43
C ARG A 111 19.41 6.78 -9.15
N VAL A 112 19.83 5.52 -9.20
CA VAL A 112 19.90 4.63 -8.05
C VAL A 112 21.11 3.71 -8.15
N ASP A 113 21.90 3.65 -7.09
CA ASP A 113 22.99 2.71 -6.92
C ASP A 113 22.51 1.53 -6.06
N ILE A 114 22.45 0.34 -6.65
CA ILE A 114 21.87 -0.84 -6.01
C ILE A 114 22.99 -1.86 -5.81
N ASN A 115 23.18 -2.29 -4.56
CA ASN A 115 24.03 -3.43 -4.29
C ASN A 115 23.19 -4.67 -4.02
N VAL A 116 23.53 -5.77 -4.68
CA VAL A 116 22.75 -7.01 -4.69
C VAL A 116 23.62 -8.15 -4.19
N SER A 117 23.09 -8.92 -3.24
CA SER A 117 23.74 -10.08 -2.68
C SER A 117 22.78 -11.27 -2.61
N SER A 118 23.35 -12.42 -2.29
CA SER A 118 22.63 -13.68 -2.20
C SER A 118 22.93 -14.38 -0.88
N THR A 119 21.94 -15.11 -0.38
CA THR A 119 22.10 -16.00 0.77
C THR A 119 21.34 -17.31 0.55
N VAL A 120 21.59 -18.31 1.40
CA VAL A 120 20.86 -19.58 1.42
C VAL A 120 20.59 -19.92 2.89
N LEU A 121 19.41 -19.53 3.37
CA LEU A 121 19.00 -19.67 4.76
C LEU A 121 17.63 -20.35 4.86
N ALA A 122 17.58 -21.53 5.46
CA ALA A 122 16.32 -22.25 5.65
C ALA A 122 15.45 -21.63 6.75
N GLY A 123 14.14 -21.51 6.50
CA GLY A 123 13.16 -21.01 7.47
C GLY A 123 13.30 -19.52 7.80
N GLN A 124 13.81 -18.73 6.85
CA GLN A 124 14.02 -17.29 6.98
C GLN A 124 13.24 -16.52 5.88
N TYR A 125 13.41 -15.21 5.79
CA TYR A 125 12.82 -14.36 4.75
C TYR A 125 13.14 -14.83 3.31
N LEU A 126 12.26 -14.51 2.35
CA LEU A 126 12.44 -14.78 0.91
C LEU A 126 13.52 -13.86 0.33
N ALA A 127 13.41 -12.58 0.61
CA ALA A 127 14.42 -11.58 0.33
C ALA A 127 14.36 -10.50 1.43
N ASN A 128 15.33 -9.62 1.42
CA ASN A 128 15.23 -8.36 2.16
C ASN A 128 15.87 -7.25 1.34
N ALA A 129 15.36 -6.04 1.48
CA ALA A 129 16.02 -4.86 0.98
C ALA A 129 15.81 -3.67 1.91
N GLY A 130 16.62 -2.65 1.70
CA GLY A 130 16.62 -1.51 2.58
C GLY A 130 17.32 -0.31 1.99
N PRO A 131 16.81 0.91 2.24
CA PRO A 131 17.55 2.12 1.90
C PRO A 131 18.79 2.25 2.79
N ILE A 132 19.83 2.84 2.23
CA ILE A 132 20.84 3.52 3.03
C ILE A 132 20.23 4.85 3.48
N VAL A 133 20.44 5.22 4.74
CA VAL A 133 19.96 6.49 5.31
C VAL A 133 21.17 7.27 5.81
N VAL A 134 21.34 8.49 5.31
CA VAL A 134 22.42 9.39 5.72
C VAL A 134 21.92 10.64 6.41
N TRP A 135 22.69 11.16 7.37
CA TRP A 135 22.40 12.41 8.06
C TRP A 135 23.67 13.11 8.55
N TYR A 136 23.51 14.37 8.96
CA TYR A 136 24.58 15.23 9.44
C TYR A 136 24.28 15.74 10.85
N LEU A 137 25.32 16.10 11.60
CA LEU A 137 25.20 16.68 12.93
C LEU A 137 25.49 18.20 12.92
N PRO A 138 24.81 19.01 13.76
CA PRO A 138 23.75 18.61 14.70
C PRO A 138 22.44 18.25 13.99
N LEU A 139 21.71 17.28 14.55
CA LEU A 139 20.43 16.80 14.03
C LEU A 139 19.31 17.83 14.24
N THR A 140 18.40 17.89 13.28
CA THR A 140 17.13 18.62 13.37
C THR A 140 16.00 17.62 13.18
N PRO A 141 14.90 17.71 13.97
CA PRO A 141 13.74 16.86 13.76
C PRO A 141 13.23 16.93 12.32
N GLY A 142 12.95 15.79 11.70
CA GLY A 142 12.53 15.78 10.31
C GLY A 142 12.25 14.40 9.74
N ILE A 143 12.04 14.38 8.42
CA ILE A 143 11.79 13.18 7.63
C ILE A 143 13.03 12.84 6.80
N ASN A 144 13.36 11.55 6.70
CA ASN A 144 14.35 11.01 5.80
C ASN A 144 13.88 9.65 5.26
N ASN A 145 13.55 9.59 3.96
CA ASN A 145 13.12 8.38 3.27
C ASN A 145 14.29 7.55 2.72
N GLY A 146 15.53 7.97 2.97
CA GLY A 146 16.74 7.30 2.52
C GLY A 146 17.28 7.80 1.18
N CYS A 147 18.43 7.23 0.81
CA CYS A 147 19.25 7.64 -0.32
C CYS A 147 18.56 7.36 -1.66
N VAL A 148 17.85 6.23 -1.81
CA VAL A 148 17.08 5.92 -3.03
C VAL A 148 16.08 7.03 -3.35
N PHE A 149 15.27 7.45 -2.36
CA PHE A 149 14.31 8.55 -2.53
C PHE A 149 15.00 9.85 -2.97
N GLN A 150 16.11 10.21 -2.31
CA GLN A 150 16.83 11.45 -2.57
C GLN A 150 17.51 11.44 -3.95
N HIS A 151 18.16 10.33 -4.32
CA HIS A 151 18.90 10.21 -5.58
C HIS A 151 17.96 10.03 -6.78
N LEU A 152 16.80 9.38 -6.59
CA LEU A 152 15.74 9.34 -7.61
C LEU A 152 15.19 10.74 -7.92
N LEU A 153 14.83 11.51 -6.90
CA LEU A 153 14.20 12.82 -7.11
C LEU A 153 15.17 13.93 -7.51
N ASN A 154 16.46 13.76 -7.23
CA ASN A 154 17.49 14.77 -7.49
C ASN A 154 18.70 14.18 -8.23
N GLY A 155 18.50 13.31 -9.22
CA GLY A 155 19.51 12.46 -9.91
C GLY A 155 20.82 13.09 -10.44
N SER A 156 21.10 14.35 -10.13
CA SER A 156 22.42 15.00 -10.21
C SER A 156 23.21 14.98 -8.90
N VAL A 157 22.58 14.68 -7.76
CA VAL A 157 23.18 14.69 -6.42
C VAL A 157 23.02 13.31 -5.78
N ASP A 158 24.16 12.64 -5.63
CA ASP A 158 24.31 11.43 -4.85
C ASP A 158 24.39 11.81 -3.35
N PRO A 159 23.40 11.44 -2.51
CA PRO A 159 23.26 11.92 -1.13
C PRO A 159 24.32 11.36 -0.16
N ASN A 160 24.81 10.16 -0.44
CA ASN A 160 25.80 9.40 0.32
C ASN A 160 27.18 9.40 -0.34
N GLY A 161 27.28 9.95 -1.54
CA GLY A 161 28.48 10.00 -2.35
C GLY A 161 28.81 8.64 -2.96
N SER A 162 29.70 8.66 -3.96
CA SER A 162 29.95 7.51 -4.85
C SER A 162 30.57 6.27 -4.20
N GLY A 163 30.75 6.29 -2.87
CA GLY A 163 31.31 5.19 -2.07
C GLY A 163 30.23 4.34 -1.40
N TYR A 164 28.95 4.66 -1.52
CA TYR A 164 27.88 3.88 -0.91
C TYR A 164 26.78 3.60 -1.93
N PRO A 165 26.20 2.39 -1.97
CA PRO A 165 24.97 2.20 -2.71
C PRO A 165 23.82 2.95 -2.03
N ASP A 166 22.79 3.29 -2.78
CA ASP A 166 21.54 3.87 -2.25
C ASP A 166 20.68 2.82 -1.54
N MET A 167 20.77 1.57 -1.97
CA MET A 167 20.11 0.43 -1.31
C MET A 167 20.92 -0.86 -1.38
N GLN A 168 20.60 -1.76 -0.46
CA GLN A 168 21.02 -3.16 -0.50
C GLN A 168 19.81 -4.05 -0.70
N LEU A 169 19.93 -5.04 -1.59
CA LEU A 169 18.99 -6.14 -1.77
C LEU A 169 19.72 -7.45 -1.50
N THR A 170 19.10 -8.36 -0.76
CA THR A 170 19.59 -9.73 -0.53
C THR A 170 18.49 -10.72 -0.89
N VAL A 171 18.74 -11.63 -1.83
CA VAL A 171 17.81 -12.71 -2.16
C VAL A 171 18.22 -14.01 -1.51
N ASN A 172 17.28 -14.70 -0.85
CA ASN A 172 17.50 -16.01 -0.25
C ASN A 172 17.14 -17.13 -1.22
N TRP A 173 18.14 -17.77 -1.82
CA TRP A 173 17.97 -18.85 -2.81
C TRP A 173 17.68 -20.22 -2.19
N ASN A 174 17.31 -20.27 -0.91
CA ASN A 174 16.83 -21.51 -0.28
C ASN A 174 15.41 -21.91 -0.76
N TYR A 175 14.72 -21.03 -1.48
CA TYR A 175 13.35 -21.22 -1.95
C TYR A 175 13.29 -21.53 -3.45
N ASP A 176 12.24 -22.24 -3.86
CA ASP A 176 11.94 -22.48 -5.27
C ASP A 176 11.24 -21.25 -5.86
N TYR A 177 11.91 -20.60 -6.80
CA TYR A 177 11.45 -19.36 -7.42
C TYR A 177 10.97 -19.59 -8.85
N TYR A 178 9.80 -19.07 -9.14
CA TYR A 178 9.33 -18.89 -10.51
C TYR A 178 10.00 -17.66 -11.13
N LEU A 179 10.62 -17.85 -12.31
CA LEU A 179 11.36 -16.82 -13.04
C LEU A 179 10.65 -16.40 -14.35
N GLY A 180 9.50 -17.01 -14.67
CA GLY A 180 8.80 -16.82 -15.93
C GLY A 180 7.80 -15.66 -15.90
N THR A 181 7.10 -15.45 -17.01
CA THR A 181 6.07 -14.41 -17.16
C THR A 181 4.65 -14.90 -16.88
N GLY A 182 4.40 -16.22 -16.94
CA GLY A 182 3.11 -16.84 -16.62
C GLY A 182 2.86 -16.97 -15.11
N ASP A 183 2.10 -17.99 -14.73
CA ASP A 183 1.77 -18.24 -13.33
C ASP A 183 2.79 -19.15 -12.64
N PRO A 184 3.17 -18.86 -11.38
CA PRO A 184 4.02 -19.74 -10.59
C PRO A 184 3.32 -21.05 -10.29
N GLY A 185 4.07 -22.16 -10.22
CA GLY A 185 3.55 -23.42 -9.74
C GLY A 185 3.11 -23.35 -8.27
N PRO A 186 2.26 -24.28 -7.78
CA PRO A 186 1.69 -24.23 -6.41
C PRO A 186 2.70 -24.21 -5.25
N MET A 187 3.95 -24.57 -5.51
CA MET A 187 5.04 -24.60 -4.52
C MET A 187 6.15 -23.59 -4.81
N GLN A 188 5.98 -22.76 -5.84
CA GLN A 188 6.96 -21.77 -6.26
C GLN A 188 6.57 -20.39 -5.76
N PHE A 189 7.55 -19.61 -5.32
CA PHE A 189 7.36 -18.19 -5.05
C PHE A 189 7.62 -17.39 -6.33
N ASP A 190 6.76 -16.42 -6.63
CA ASP A 190 7.00 -15.52 -7.75
C ASP A 190 8.14 -14.54 -7.44
N LEU A 191 9.29 -14.68 -8.11
CA LEU A 191 10.44 -13.81 -7.82
C LEU A 191 10.16 -12.35 -8.20
N LEU A 192 9.37 -12.11 -9.25
CA LEU A 192 9.03 -10.75 -9.65
C LEU A 192 8.21 -10.04 -8.55
N SER A 193 7.18 -10.70 -8.01
CA SER A 193 6.44 -10.21 -6.84
C SER A 193 7.34 -9.87 -5.65
N VAL A 194 8.22 -10.80 -5.28
CA VAL A 194 9.15 -10.60 -4.15
C VAL A 194 10.08 -9.42 -4.41
N LEU A 195 10.62 -9.29 -5.61
CA LEU A 195 11.53 -8.18 -5.92
C LEU A 195 10.82 -6.83 -5.95
N ILE A 196 9.61 -6.73 -6.51
CA ILE A 196 8.84 -5.47 -6.47
C ILE A 196 8.59 -5.07 -5.01
N HIS A 197 8.16 -6.02 -4.17
CA HIS A 197 7.98 -5.79 -2.74
C HIS A 197 9.25 -5.25 -2.06
N GLU A 198 10.39 -5.93 -2.23
CA GLU A 198 11.65 -5.47 -1.64
C GLU A 198 12.13 -4.12 -2.19
N PHE A 199 11.95 -3.86 -3.49
CA PHE A 199 12.24 -2.54 -4.04
C PHE A 199 11.37 -1.45 -3.44
N THR A 200 10.12 -1.76 -3.11
CA THR A 200 9.20 -0.84 -2.45
C THR A 200 9.72 -0.43 -1.06
N HIS A 201 10.28 -1.37 -0.29
CA HIS A 201 11.01 -1.04 0.93
C HIS A 201 12.23 -0.15 0.65
N GLY A 202 13.01 -0.48 -0.39
CA GLY A 202 14.17 0.29 -0.82
C GLY A 202 13.88 1.76 -1.14
N ILE A 203 12.72 2.05 -1.72
CA ILE A 203 12.27 3.42 -2.05
C ILE A 203 11.64 4.16 -0.84
N GLY A 204 11.59 3.54 0.34
CA GLY A 204 11.22 4.20 1.59
C GLY A 204 9.86 3.82 2.18
N PHE A 205 9.18 2.79 1.66
CA PHE A 205 8.05 2.16 2.37
C PHE A 205 8.58 1.34 3.54
N LEU A 206 8.97 1.99 4.64
CA LEU A 206 9.55 1.32 5.80
C LEU A 206 9.41 2.22 7.02
N SER A 207 8.83 1.72 8.11
CA SER A 207 8.79 2.48 9.35
C SER A 207 10.18 2.56 9.98
N SER A 208 10.53 3.74 10.49
CA SER A 208 11.79 3.95 11.21
C SER A 208 11.65 3.75 12.72
N ILE A 209 10.42 3.75 13.24
CA ILE A 209 10.15 3.87 14.67
C ILE A 209 10.61 2.60 15.38
N ALA A 210 11.59 2.75 16.25
CA ALA A 210 12.14 1.68 17.06
C ALA A 210 11.09 1.16 18.06
N TYR A 211 10.97 -0.17 18.13
CA TYR A 211 10.18 -0.85 19.16
C TYR A 211 10.77 -2.24 19.41
N ASN A 212 11.21 -2.48 20.65
CA ASN A 212 11.88 -3.73 21.04
C ASN A 212 13.07 -4.09 20.13
N ASP A 213 13.80 -3.09 19.64
CA ASP A 213 14.92 -3.25 18.70
C ASP A 213 16.01 -4.22 19.15
N SER A 214 16.20 -4.37 20.47
CA SER A 214 17.15 -5.33 21.05
C SER A 214 16.84 -6.78 20.68
N VAL A 215 15.59 -7.06 20.29
CA VAL A 215 15.13 -8.38 19.82
C VAL A 215 15.14 -8.46 18.28
N CYS A 216 15.04 -7.33 17.59
CA CYS A 216 14.90 -7.25 16.13
C CYS A 216 16.20 -7.08 15.35
N GLY A 217 17.37 -7.11 16.00
CA GLY A 217 18.64 -6.89 15.32
C GLY A 217 18.86 -5.43 14.89
N GLY A 218 18.02 -4.49 15.33
CA GLY A 218 18.14 -3.04 15.12
C GLY A 218 19.13 -2.35 16.09
N GLY A 219 19.85 -3.13 16.90
CA GLY A 219 20.74 -2.63 17.94
C GLY A 219 19.99 -2.39 19.26
N SER A 220 20.11 -1.19 19.83
CA SER A 220 19.48 -0.85 21.12
C SER A 220 18.88 0.55 21.10
N ARG A 221 18.23 0.92 19.99
CA ARG A 221 17.51 2.18 19.88
C ARG A 221 16.35 2.18 20.87
N PRO A 222 16.17 3.23 21.71
CA PRO A 222 15.05 3.32 22.63
C PRO A 222 13.70 3.30 21.90
N ASN A 223 12.66 2.70 22.50
CA ASN A 223 11.32 2.70 21.90
C ASN A 223 10.85 4.13 21.57
N GLY A 224 10.26 4.30 20.39
CA GLY A 224 9.77 5.59 19.91
C GLY A 224 10.84 6.51 19.31
N THR A 225 12.09 6.06 19.20
CA THR A 225 13.11 6.79 18.41
C THR A 225 13.04 6.41 16.93
N GLY A 226 13.54 7.28 16.07
CA GLY A 226 13.60 7.07 14.62
C GLY A 226 14.93 6.45 14.19
N TRP A 227 15.41 6.81 13.00
CA TRP A 227 16.61 6.22 12.40
C TRP A 227 17.85 6.32 13.29
N THR A 228 18.02 7.43 14.01
CA THR A 228 19.27 7.70 14.74
C THR A 228 19.28 7.11 16.15
N GLY A 229 18.12 6.76 16.69
CA GLY A 229 18.01 6.29 18.07
C GLY A 229 18.23 7.38 19.12
N SER A 230 18.06 8.66 18.76
CA SER A 230 18.46 9.81 19.58
C SER A 230 17.45 10.96 19.47
N GLN A 231 17.41 11.88 20.43
CA GLN A 231 16.51 13.05 20.38
C GLN A 231 17.33 14.35 20.33
N PRO A 232 17.09 15.25 19.36
CA PRO A 232 16.12 15.15 18.25
C PRO A 232 16.46 14.02 17.26
N ASP A 233 15.43 13.42 16.64
CA ASP A 233 15.55 12.30 15.69
C ASP A 233 15.01 12.63 14.29
N ILE A 234 15.22 11.72 13.34
CA ILE A 234 14.61 11.74 12.01
C ILE A 234 13.81 10.46 11.79
N TYR A 235 12.63 10.59 11.19
CA TYR A 235 11.72 9.47 10.91
C TYR A 235 11.53 9.26 9.40
N SER A 236 10.89 8.17 8.99
CA SER A 236 10.44 8.01 7.61
C SER A 236 9.18 8.86 7.35
N ALA A 237 8.84 9.11 6.09
CA ALA A 237 7.57 9.76 5.75
C ALA A 237 6.38 8.89 6.18
N MET A 238 6.49 7.58 6.02
CA MET A 238 5.47 6.62 6.44
C MET A 238 5.07 6.79 7.91
N ASP A 239 6.06 7.01 8.80
CA ASP A 239 5.82 7.20 10.23
C ASP A 239 4.90 8.38 10.55
N THR A 240 4.90 9.41 9.69
CA THR A 240 4.05 10.59 9.88
C THR A 240 2.58 10.34 9.55
N TYR A 241 2.31 9.25 8.82
CA TYR A 241 0.97 8.81 8.46
C TYR A 241 0.44 7.69 9.35
N LEU A 242 1.24 7.14 10.26
CA LEU A 242 0.76 6.11 11.19
C LEU A 242 -0.18 6.72 12.24
N VAL A 243 -1.42 6.23 12.24
CA VAL A 243 -2.48 6.63 13.17
C VAL A 243 -3.20 5.40 13.71
N THR A 244 -3.63 5.42 14.96
CA THR A 244 -4.48 4.35 15.49
C THR A 244 -5.93 4.49 15.00
N GLY A 245 -6.74 3.43 15.15
CA GLY A 245 -8.19 3.51 14.87
C GLY A 245 -8.90 4.58 15.69
N ASN A 246 -8.38 4.87 16.90
CA ASN A 246 -8.86 5.97 17.73
C ASN A 246 -8.39 7.37 17.31
N GLY A 247 -7.55 7.50 16.27
CA GLY A 247 -7.08 8.79 15.77
C GLY A 247 -5.79 9.32 16.42
N ASN A 248 -5.05 8.47 17.15
CA ASN A 248 -3.81 8.87 17.82
C ASN A 248 -2.60 8.65 16.91
N TYR A 249 -1.83 9.71 16.65
CA TYR A 249 -0.65 9.63 15.81
C TYR A 249 0.60 9.19 16.59
N PHE A 250 1.48 8.46 15.89
CA PHE A 250 2.79 8.07 16.43
C PHE A 250 3.75 9.27 16.45
N ILE A 251 3.73 10.08 15.41
CA ILE A 251 4.58 11.26 15.21
C ILE A 251 3.70 12.50 15.09
N ASN A 252 4.05 13.58 15.80
CA ASN A 252 3.34 14.85 15.70
C ASN A 252 3.85 15.71 14.53
N SER A 253 3.17 16.83 14.24
CA SER A 253 3.51 17.75 13.15
C SER A 253 4.87 18.46 13.30
N SER A 254 5.57 18.29 14.42
CA SER A 254 6.93 18.80 14.66
C SER A 254 7.97 17.67 14.64
N PHE A 255 7.61 16.50 14.12
CA PHE A 255 8.47 15.32 13.99
C PHE A 255 9.01 14.79 15.32
N TYR A 256 8.19 14.86 16.37
CA TYR A 256 8.46 14.19 17.64
C TYR A 256 7.53 13.01 17.84
N TYR A 257 8.07 11.94 18.41
CA TYR A 257 7.29 10.78 18.80
C TYR A 257 6.36 11.10 19.98
N THR A 258 5.10 10.75 19.82
CA THR A 258 4.01 10.90 20.79
C THR A 258 3.24 9.59 21.00
N GLY A 259 3.67 8.51 20.33
CA GLY A 259 3.01 7.21 20.38
C GLY A 259 3.11 6.50 21.72
N GLN A 260 2.32 5.44 21.87
CA GLN A 260 2.33 4.57 23.04
C GLN A 260 2.69 3.13 22.65
N ASN A 261 3.24 2.38 23.61
CA ASN A 261 3.73 1.02 23.36
C ASN A 261 2.64 0.04 22.90
N ASN A 262 1.36 0.28 23.25
CA ASN A 262 0.25 -0.57 22.84
C ASN A 262 -0.11 -0.40 21.35
N TYR A 263 0.24 0.71 20.71
CA TYR A 263 -0.10 0.94 19.30
C TYR A 263 0.61 -0.07 18.38
N PHE A 264 1.85 -0.44 18.71
CA PHE A 264 2.65 -1.40 17.94
C PHE A 264 2.09 -2.82 17.92
N VAL A 265 1.13 -3.13 18.80
CA VAL A 265 0.52 -4.45 18.93
C VAL A 265 -1.00 -4.41 18.71
N GLY A 266 -1.46 -3.44 17.91
CA GLY A 266 -2.87 -3.31 17.51
C GLY A 266 -3.77 -2.68 18.58
N GLY A 267 -3.22 -2.14 19.65
CA GLY A 267 -3.98 -1.35 20.63
C GLY A 267 -4.59 -0.09 20.00
N ASP A 268 -5.61 0.47 20.66
CA ASP A 268 -6.35 1.64 20.16
C ASP A 268 -7.04 1.39 18.79
N ASN A 269 -7.62 0.20 18.66
CA ASN A 269 -8.37 -0.26 17.48
C ASN A 269 -7.51 -0.44 16.22
N GLY A 270 -6.26 -0.91 16.38
CA GLY A 270 -5.36 -1.15 15.26
C GLY A 270 -4.64 0.10 14.75
N VAL A 271 -3.77 -0.08 13.75
CA VAL A 271 -3.00 0.99 13.10
C VAL A 271 -3.44 1.13 11.63
N TYR A 272 -3.46 2.37 11.15
CA TYR A 272 -3.89 2.75 9.81
C TYR A 272 -2.94 3.79 9.23
N CYS A 273 -3.00 3.96 7.91
CA CYS A 273 -2.35 5.02 7.17
C CYS A 273 -3.31 6.22 6.98
N ALA A 274 -2.92 7.37 7.51
CA ALA A 274 -3.61 8.64 7.36
C ALA A 274 -3.13 9.45 6.13
N GLY A 275 -2.46 8.81 5.17
CA GLY A 275 -2.09 9.43 3.90
C GLY A 275 -3.34 9.90 3.17
N PRO A 276 -3.51 11.20 2.88
CA PRO A 276 -4.74 11.73 2.32
C PRO A 276 -5.05 11.18 0.93
N GLU A 277 -4.05 10.97 0.08
CA GLU A 277 -4.26 10.38 -1.24
C GLU A 277 -4.58 8.89 -1.14
N ALA A 278 -3.81 8.14 -0.35
CA ALA A 278 -4.08 6.72 -0.10
C ALA A 278 -5.49 6.53 0.48
N THR A 279 -5.89 7.35 1.44
CA THR A 279 -7.23 7.34 2.06
C THR A 279 -8.31 7.68 1.05
N SER A 280 -8.10 8.73 0.25
CA SER A 280 -9.08 9.16 -0.75
C SER A 280 -9.27 8.12 -1.84
N VAL A 281 -8.19 7.46 -2.24
CA VAL A 281 -8.22 6.40 -3.23
C VAL A 281 -8.92 5.22 -2.56
N TRP A 282 -8.40 4.69 -1.45
CA TRP A 282 -8.94 3.54 -0.69
C TRP A 282 -10.39 3.67 -0.20
N GLY A 283 -10.90 4.89 -0.03
CA GLY A 283 -12.24 5.17 0.50
C GLY A 283 -12.26 5.34 2.02
N THR A 284 -11.33 4.69 2.72
CA THR A 284 -11.07 4.82 4.17
C THR A 284 -9.57 4.84 4.42
N ARG A 285 -9.12 4.93 5.68
CA ARG A 285 -7.68 4.84 5.97
C ARG A 285 -7.23 3.38 5.75
N PRO A 286 -6.24 3.08 4.89
CA PRO A 286 -5.76 1.70 4.71
C PRO A 286 -5.17 1.13 6.00
N ARG A 287 -5.45 -0.13 6.32
CA ARG A 287 -4.93 -0.79 7.52
C ARG A 287 -3.44 -1.09 7.41
N ILE A 288 -2.74 -0.87 8.52
CA ILE A 288 -1.33 -1.18 8.70
C ILE A 288 -1.21 -2.42 9.58
N TYR A 289 -0.34 -3.34 9.17
CA TYR A 289 -0.09 -4.59 9.88
C TYR A 289 0.43 -4.32 11.29
N SER A 290 -0.39 -4.65 12.29
CA SER A 290 -0.14 -4.40 13.72
C SER A 290 -0.63 -5.59 14.56
N PRO A 291 -0.02 -6.78 14.40
CA PRO A 291 -0.43 -8.02 15.07
C PRO A 291 -0.36 -7.92 16.59
N SER A 292 -1.05 -8.82 17.30
CA SER A 292 -1.05 -8.87 18.78
C SER A 292 0.32 -9.15 19.41
N THR A 293 1.29 -9.59 18.61
CA THR A 293 2.70 -9.72 18.99
C THR A 293 3.53 -9.01 17.94
N PHE A 294 4.37 -8.06 18.36
CA PHE A 294 5.21 -7.31 17.44
C PHE A 294 6.17 -8.24 16.68
N GLU A 295 6.15 -8.14 15.36
CA GLU A 295 6.95 -8.94 14.44
C GLU A 295 8.01 -8.05 13.80
N CYS A 296 9.27 -8.33 14.12
CA CYS A 296 10.43 -7.60 13.61
C CYS A 296 10.44 -7.57 12.08
N GLY A 297 10.56 -6.38 11.51
CA GLY A 297 10.54 -6.16 10.06
C GLY A 297 9.14 -6.08 9.45
N SER A 298 8.13 -6.69 10.08
CA SER A 298 6.78 -6.73 9.54
C SER A 298 5.86 -5.66 10.14
N SER A 299 5.77 -5.61 11.46
CA SER A 299 4.84 -4.71 12.16
C SER A 299 5.11 -3.25 11.79
N ILE A 300 4.02 -2.51 11.56
CA ILE A 300 3.95 -1.10 11.15
C ILE A 300 4.70 -0.71 9.87
N SER A 301 5.22 -1.68 9.12
CA SER A 301 5.94 -1.47 7.85
C SER A 301 5.27 -2.17 6.66
N HIS A 302 4.03 -2.64 6.82
CA HIS A 302 3.27 -3.40 5.83
C HIS A 302 1.78 -3.05 5.89
N TRP A 303 1.07 -3.28 4.79
CA TRP A 303 -0.39 -3.30 4.77
C TRP A 303 -0.94 -4.53 5.50
N ASN A 304 -2.17 -4.45 6.00
CA ASN A 304 -2.78 -5.58 6.69
C ASN A 304 -3.71 -6.39 5.77
N SER A 305 -3.11 -7.30 4.98
CA SER A 305 -3.84 -8.29 4.16
C SER A 305 -4.81 -7.65 3.17
N LEU A 306 -4.38 -6.59 2.48
CA LEU A 306 -5.22 -5.82 1.55
C LEU A 306 -5.20 -6.40 0.12
N GLY A 307 -4.51 -7.52 -0.11
CA GLY A 307 -4.22 -8.04 -1.45
C GLY A 307 -3.10 -7.29 -2.17
N ALA A 308 -2.46 -6.36 -1.46
CA ALA A 308 -1.46 -5.43 -1.95
C ALA A 308 -0.07 -6.07 -2.11
N ILE A 309 0.82 -5.40 -2.85
CA ILE A 309 2.23 -5.79 -2.95
C ILE A 309 2.88 -5.75 -1.57
N MET A 310 2.61 -4.71 -0.79
CA MET A 310 3.20 -4.52 0.54
C MET A 310 2.44 -5.19 1.68
N ASP A 311 1.69 -6.25 1.40
CA ASP A 311 1.27 -7.19 2.45
C ASP A 311 2.50 -7.92 3.03
N PRO A 312 2.51 -8.30 4.32
CA PRO A 312 3.69 -8.84 5.01
C PRO A 312 4.14 -10.22 4.53
N SER A 313 3.33 -10.89 3.70
CA SER A 313 3.66 -12.21 3.18
C SER A 313 2.99 -12.47 1.84
N ILE A 314 3.60 -13.38 1.09
CA ILE A 314 3.06 -13.95 -0.14
C ILE A 314 3.12 -15.48 -0.03
N ALA A 315 2.02 -16.16 -0.36
CA ALA A 315 1.98 -17.62 -0.37
C ALA A 315 2.61 -18.19 -1.66
N PRO A 316 3.15 -19.42 -1.64
CA PRO A 316 3.51 -20.13 -2.87
C PRO A 316 2.34 -20.20 -3.87
N GLY A 317 2.64 -20.12 -5.16
CA GLY A 317 1.63 -20.11 -6.23
C GLY A 317 0.87 -18.79 -6.38
N VAL A 318 1.11 -17.80 -5.52
CA VAL A 318 0.49 -16.47 -5.63
C VAL A 318 1.36 -15.54 -6.47
N LYS A 319 0.71 -14.74 -7.31
CA LYS A 319 1.32 -13.73 -8.17
C LYS A 319 0.72 -12.36 -7.84
N LYS A 320 1.56 -11.44 -7.36
CA LYS A 320 1.24 -10.02 -7.11
C LYS A 320 2.32 -9.18 -7.77
N ARG A 321 2.11 -8.69 -8.99
CA ARG A 321 3.16 -8.01 -9.78
C ARG A 321 2.86 -6.54 -10.05
N GLU A 322 1.77 -6.03 -9.48
CA GLU A 322 1.32 -4.67 -9.67
C GLU A 322 0.87 -4.08 -8.35
N TYR A 323 1.29 -2.84 -8.08
CA TYR A 323 0.75 -2.03 -7.01
C TYR A 323 -0.74 -1.81 -7.20
N LEU A 324 -1.48 -1.89 -6.10
CA LEU A 324 -2.87 -1.44 -6.09
C LEU A 324 -2.94 0.10 -6.20
N PRO A 325 -4.04 0.67 -6.72
CA PRO A 325 -4.15 2.12 -6.92
C PRO A 325 -3.87 2.96 -5.66
N PHE A 326 -4.25 2.47 -4.48
CA PHE A 326 -3.99 3.16 -3.22
C PHE A 326 -2.52 3.09 -2.78
N GLU A 327 -1.78 2.05 -3.19
CA GLU A 327 -0.34 1.97 -2.94
C GLU A 327 0.38 3.05 -3.73
N VAL A 328 0.03 3.23 -5.01
CA VAL A 328 0.56 4.32 -5.85
C VAL A 328 0.17 5.68 -5.26
N ALA A 329 -1.04 5.83 -4.73
CA ALA A 329 -1.46 7.03 -4.03
C ALA A 329 -0.65 7.29 -2.76
N PHE A 330 -0.31 6.25 -2.01
CA PHE A 330 0.56 6.38 -0.87
C PHE A 330 2.01 6.72 -1.24
N LEU A 331 2.52 6.24 -2.39
CA LEU A 331 3.81 6.70 -2.91
C LEU A 331 3.82 8.22 -3.13
N ARG A 332 2.70 8.81 -3.60
CA ARG A 332 2.54 10.27 -3.70
C ARG A 332 2.50 10.95 -2.34
N ASP A 333 1.77 10.39 -1.37
CA ASP A 333 1.79 10.87 0.02
C ASP A 333 3.21 10.90 0.61
N MET A 334 4.03 9.88 0.34
CA MET A 334 5.44 9.82 0.78
C MET A 334 6.37 10.80 0.05
N GLY A 335 5.94 11.39 -1.06
CA GLY A 335 6.67 12.42 -1.81
C GLY A 335 7.04 12.08 -3.24
N TYR A 336 6.68 10.90 -3.76
CA TYR A 336 6.81 10.57 -5.18
C TYR A 336 5.66 11.19 -5.99
N THR A 337 5.61 12.52 -6.06
CA THR A 337 4.43 13.27 -6.55
C THR A 337 3.97 12.93 -7.96
N ASN A 338 4.85 12.38 -8.80
CA ASN A 338 4.54 11.97 -10.17
C ASN A 338 4.05 10.53 -10.29
N ALA A 339 4.01 9.78 -9.18
CA ALA A 339 3.71 8.37 -9.21
C ALA A 339 2.29 8.12 -9.76
N SER A 340 2.19 7.26 -10.75
CA SER A 340 0.94 6.91 -11.42
C SER A 340 0.93 5.43 -11.76
N LEU A 341 -0.26 4.85 -11.92
CA LEU A 341 -0.33 3.51 -12.51
C LEU A 341 0.30 3.58 -13.91
N PRO A 342 1.02 2.52 -14.35
CA PRO A 342 1.57 2.50 -15.69
C PRO A 342 0.42 2.72 -16.68
N SER A 343 0.59 3.64 -17.62
CA SER A 343 -0.35 3.75 -18.73
C SER A 343 -0.29 2.42 -19.46
N GLY A 344 -1.39 1.65 -19.44
CA GLY A 344 -1.51 0.48 -20.30
C GLY A 344 -1.11 0.92 -21.70
N GLU A 345 -0.06 0.33 -22.25
CA GLU A 345 0.45 0.74 -23.56
C GLU A 345 -0.69 0.61 -24.55
N GLY A 346 -1.14 1.76 -25.08
CA GLY A 346 -1.92 1.77 -26.29
C GLY A 346 -1.08 1.08 -27.36
N GLU A 347 -1.62 0.02 -27.93
CA GLU A 347 -1.00 -0.64 -29.06
C GLU A 347 -0.60 0.40 -30.10
N GLY A 348 0.66 0.32 -30.53
CA GLY A 348 1.24 1.27 -31.46
C GLY A 348 0.38 1.44 -32.70
N ILE A 349 0.13 2.70 -33.05
CA ILE A 349 -0.26 3.07 -34.41
C ILE A 349 0.88 2.65 -35.33
N ILE A 350 0.78 1.47 -35.92
CA ILE A 350 1.53 1.13 -37.12
C ILE A 350 0.69 1.60 -38.30
N GLU A 351 1.12 2.72 -38.89
CA GLU A 351 0.74 3.06 -40.26
C GLU A 351 1.23 1.94 -41.18
N GLY A 352 0.30 1.27 -41.86
CA GLY A 352 0.61 0.27 -42.87
C GLY A 352 -0.64 -0.19 -43.59
N GLU A 353 -0.94 0.44 -44.73
CA GLU A 353 -1.97 -0.03 -45.64
C GLU A 353 -1.67 -1.44 -46.16
N GLY A 354 -2.68 -2.31 -46.22
CA GLY A 354 -2.58 -3.57 -46.96
C GLY A 354 -3.70 -4.58 -46.68
N ILE A 355 -4.75 -4.51 -47.51
CA ILE A 355 -5.63 -5.58 -48.01
C ILE A 355 -6.22 -6.63 -47.04
N THR A 356 -7.55 -6.68 -47.03
CA THR A 356 -8.41 -7.75 -46.50
C THR A 356 -8.26 -9.07 -47.26
N GLU A 357 -8.19 -10.19 -46.52
CA GLU A 357 -8.79 -11.47 -46.91
C GLU A 357 -9.12 -12.34 -45.68
N GLY A 358 -10.40 -12.72 -45.55
CA GLY A 358 -10.79 -14.11 -45.34
C GLY A 358 -10.81 -14.70 -43.92
N GLU A 359 -11.95 -14.53 -43.26
CA GLU A 359 -12.63 -15.39 -42.26
C GLU A 359 -11.89 -16.58 -41.59
N GLY A 360 -11.79 -16.49 -40.27
CA GLY A 360 -11.76 -17.60 -39.33
C GLY A 360 -12.62 -17.23 -38.12
N THR A 361 -13.48 -18.15 -37.67
CA THR A 361 -14.42 -17.98 -36.56
C THR A 361 -13.75 -17.43 -35.30
N THR A 362 -14.30 -16.34 -34.76
CA THR A 362 -13.93 -15.74 -33.48
C THR A 362 -14.14 -16.75 -32.34
N GLU A 363 -13.06 -17.40 -31.89
CA GLU A 363 -12.93 -17.71 -30.47
C GLU A 363 -12.81 -16.37 -29.76
N GLY A 364 -13.74 -16.12 -28.83
CA GLY A 364 -13.91 -14.83 -28.18
C GLY A 364 -12.61 -14.27 -27.65
N GLU A 365 -12.30 -13.02 -28.02
CA GLU A 365 -11.24 -12.28 -27.36
C GLU A 365 -11.51 -12.27 -25.85
N PRO A 366 -10.48 -12.50 -25.01
CA PRO A 366 -10.63 -12.36 -23.58
C PRO A 366 -11.08 -10.93 -23.29
N VAL A 367 -12.20 -10.79 -22.57
CA VAL A 367 -12.68 -9.48 -22.11
C VAL A 367 -11.55 -8.86 -21.27
N ILE A 368 -10.93 -7.81 -21.80
CA ILE A 368 -9.95 -7.03 -21.05
C ILE A 368 -10.74 -6.28 -19.97
N CYS A 369 -10.56 -6.69 -18.71
CA CYS A 369 -11.23 -6.09 -17.55
C CYS A 369 -10.67 -4.68 -17.28
N ASN A 370 -11.04 -3.72 -18.12
CA ASN A 370 -10.70 -2.32 -17.96
C ASN A 370 -11.67 -1.61 -17.02
N TYR A 371 -11.25 -0.45 -16.52
CA TYR A 371 -12.04 0.42 -15.65
C TYR A 371 -13.37 0.80 -16.28
N ILE A 372 -14.47 0.69 -15.50
CA ILE A 372 -15.74 1.34 -15.84
C ILE A 372 -15.55 2.85 -15.72
N THR A 373 -15.51 3.54 -16.86
CA THR A 373 -15.34 5.02 -16.93
C THR A 373 -16.66 5.75 -16.73
N ASP A 374 -17.78 5.14 -17.12
CA ASP A 374 -19.13 5.66 -16.97
C ASP A 374 -19.95 4.72 -16.07
N CYS A 375 -20.27 5.19 -14.87
CA CYS A 375 -21.02 4.38 -13.90
C CYS A 375 -22.44 4.09 -14.39
N PRO A 376 -22.88 2.82 -14.43
CA PRO A 376 -24.24 2.48 -14.88
C PRO A 376 -25.35 3.09 -14.01
N ASP A 377 -26.46 3.46 -14.64
CA ASP A 377 -27.65 3.98 -13.94
C ASP A 377 -28.53 2.83 -13.41
N PHE A 378 -27.99 2.08 -12.46
CA PHE A 378 -28.69 0.97 -11.81
C PHE A 378 -30.01 1.38 -11.15
N VAL A 379 -30.13 2.61 -10.64
CA VAL A 379 -31.34 3.07 -9.95
C VAL A 379 -32.43 3.38 -10.97
N GLY A 380 -32.08 4.09 -12.05
CA GLY A 380 -33.01 4.35 -13.15
C GLY A 380 -33.51 3.06 -13.78
N GLU A 381 -32.59 2.17 -14.15
CA GLU A 381 -32.93 0.87 -14.75
C GLU A 381 -33.72 -0.02 -13.81
N GLY A 382 -33.34 -0.12 -12.53
CA GLY A 382 -34.05 -0.95 -11.55
C GLY A 382 -35.50 -0.54 -11.34
N ASN A 383 -35.80 0.76 -11.27
CA ASN A 383 -37.18 1.24 -11.18
C ASN A 383 -38.01 0.83 -12.41
N LEU A 384 -37.44 0.94 -13.61
CA LEU A 384 -38.14 0.58 -14.84
C LEU A 384 -38.27 -0.96 -14.96
N PHE A 385 -37.24 -1.71 -14.60
CA PHE A 385 -37.22 -3.16 -14.67
C PHE A 385 -38.24 -3.79 -13.70
N TYR A 386 -38.33 -3.30 -12.46
CA TYR A 386 -39.29 -3.84 -11.49
C TYR A 386 -40.73 -3.51 -11.85
N ALA A 387 -40.98 -2.37 -12.50
CA ALA A 387 -42.29 -2.07 -13.08
C ALA A 387 -42.64 -3.05 -14.22
N GLU A 388 -41.68 -3.39 -15.07
CA GLU A 388 -41.87 -4.36 -16.14
C GLU A 388 -42.07 -5.79 -15.61
N LEU A 389 -41.28 -6.22 -14.61
CA LEU A 389 -41.47 -7.48 -13.91
C LEU A 389 -42.85 -7.56 -13.25
N SER A 390 -43.28 -6.48 -12.59
CA SER A 390 -44.62 -6.39 -11.99
C SER A 390 -45.72 -6.66 -13.01
N ASN A 391 -45.62 -6.06 -14.20
CA ASN A 391 -46.58 -6.26 -15.29
C ASN A 391 -46.53 -7.70 -15.83
N ARG A 392 -45.33 -8.24 -16.07
CA ARG A 392 -45.15 -9.59 -16.64
C ARG A 392 -45.60 -10.69 -15.71
N LEU A 393 -45.33 -10.54 -14.41
CA LEU A 393 -45.68 -11.51 -13.38
C LEU A 393 -47.11 -11.31 -12.84
N GLY A 394 -47.78 -10.22 -13.22
CA GLY A 394 -49.08 -9.85 -12.67
C GLY A 394 -49.03 -9.60 -11.16
N ASN A 395 -47.87 -9.16 -10.65
CA ASN A 395 -47.64 -8.95 -9.23
C ASN A 395 -47.42 -7.45 -8.94
N PRO A 396 -48.47 -6.71 -8.53
CA PRO A 396 -48.40 -5.27 -8.29
C PRO A 396 -47.61 -4.89 -7.03
N THR A 397 -47.17 -5.86 -6.22
CA THR A 397 -46.38 -5.57 -5.01
C THR A 397 -44.88 -5.48 -5.28
N LEU A 398 -44.42 -5.85 -6.48
CA LEU A 398 -43.02 -5.71 -6.86
C LEU A 398 -42.64 -4.23 -6.95
N ASN A 399 -41.56 -3.88 -6.26
CA ASN A 399 -41.09 -2.51 -6.12
C ASN A 399 -39.57 -2.51 -5.88
N TRP A 400 -38.83 -1.79 -6.74
CA TRP A 400 -37.38 -1.69 -6.69
C TRP A 400 -36.81 -1.41 -5.29
N ASN A 401 -37.44 -0.51 -4.54
CA ASN A 401 -36.88 -0.04 -3.27
C ASN A 401 -37.12 -1.00 -2.10
N THR A 402 -37.99 -2.01 -2.26
CA THR A 402 -38.47 -2.84 -1.13
C THR A 402 -38.58 -4.33 -1.42
N SER A 403 -38.52 -4.72 -2.69
CA SER A 403 -38.51 -6.13 -3.07
C SER A 403 -37.14 -6.75 -2.81
N ASP A 404 -37.20 -8.01 -2.42
CA ASP A 404 -36.10 -8.94 -2.15
C ASP A 404 -36.46 -10.19 -2.95
N LEU A 405 -35.99 -10.24 -4.19
CA LEU A 405 -36.44 -11.22 -5.20
C LEU A 405 -35.76 -12.57 -5.00
N ASP A 406 -34.52 -12.57 -4.52
CA ASP A 406 -33.70 -13.77 -4.28
C ASP A 406 -33.85 -14.31 -2.85
N GLY A 407 -34.54 -13.60 -1.96
CA GLY A 407 -34.75 -14.00 -0.57
C GLY A 407 -33.51 -13.79 0.29
N SER A 408 -32.63 -12.86 -0.11
CA SER A 408 -31.43 -12.48 0.62
C SER A 408 -31.74 -11.76 1.93
N GLY A 409 -32.99 -11.40 2.19
CA GLY A 409 -33.37 -10.57 3.35
C GLY A 409 -32.87 -9.14 3.25
N ILE A 410 -32.28 -8.75 2.12
CA ILE A 410 -31.86 -7.39 1.79
C ILE A 410 -32.68 -6.96 0.56
N PRO A 411 -33.20 -5.73 0.49
CA PRO A 411 -33.82 -5.25 -0.73
C PRO A 411 -32.82 -5.27 -1.89
N ASP A 412 -33.23 -5.75 -3.06
CA ASP A 412 -32.35 -5.90 -4.23
C ASP A 412 -31.67 -4.57 -4.63
N SER A 413 -32.37 -3.45 -4.38
CA SER A 413 -31.82 -2.09 -4.60
C SER A 413 -30.63 -1.75 -3.70
N TRP A 414 -30.53 -2.33 -2.52
CA TRP A 414 -29.39 -2.16 -1.61
C TRP A 414 -28.21 -3.06 -2.01
N GLU A 415 -28.47 -4.30 -2.43
CA GLU A 415 -27.45 -5.18 -2.99
C GLU A 415 -26.83 -4.59 -4.26
N ILE A 416 -27.67 -4.05 -5.15
CA ILE A 416 -27.19 -3.35 -6.35
C ILE A 416 -26.47 -2.04 -6.02
N ALA A 417 -26.88 -1.33 -4.96
CA ALA A 417 -26.15 -0.16 -4.51
C ALA A 417 -24.74 -0.52 -4.00
N LEU A 418 -24.58 -1.68 -3.36
CA LEU A 418 -23.27 -2.22 -2.97
C LEU A 418 -22.42 -2.55 -4.21
N LEU A 419 -22.96 -3.28 -5.19
CA LEU A 419 -22.25 -3.52 -6.45
C LEU A 419 -21.86 -2.20 -7.14
N LYS A 420 -22.78 -1.24 -7.23
CA LYS A 420 -22.51 0.09 -7.79
C LYS A 420 -21.36 0.79 -7.05
N LYS A 421 -21.34 0.70 -5.72
CA LYS A 421 -20.28 1.24 -4.87
C LYS A 421 -18.92 0.60 -5.21
N VAL A 422 -18.88 -0.73 -5.35
CA VAL A 422 -17.68 -1.49 -5.72
C VAL A 422 -17.20 -1.15 -7.14
N LEU A 423 -18.10 -1.10 -8.12
CA LEU A 423 -17.77 -0.85 -9.53
C LEU A 423 -17.30 0.59 -9.77
N CYS A 424 -18.04 1.56 -9.23
CA CYS A 424 -17.94 2.96 -9.61
C CYS A 424 -17.09 3.82 -8.67
N GLN A 425 -16.58 3.28 -7.56
CA GLN A 425 -15.64 3.98 -6.71
C GLN A 425 -14.22 3.45 -6.95
N PRO A 426 -13.20 4.32 -6.97
CA PRO A 426 -11.86 3.92 -7.39
C PRO A 426 -11.25 2.81 -6.54
N VAL A 427 -11.70 2.63 -5.29
CA VAL A 427 -11.17 1.58 -4.42
C VAL A 427 -12.18 1.05 -3.42
N VAL A 428 -12.52 -0.20 -3.68
CA VAL A 428 -13.17 -1.11 -2.76
C VAL A 428 -12.54 -2.48 -3.04
N TYR A 429 -12.44 -3.34 -2.04
CA TYR A 429 -12.09 -4.75 -2.29
C TYR A 429 -12.96 -5.32 -3.40
N TRP A 430 -12.45 -6.33 -4.12
CA TRP A 430 -13.19 -7.02 -5.20
C TRP A 430 -13.48 -6.18 -6.45
N ARG A 431 -13.07 -4.91 -6.54
CA ARG A 431 -13.41 -4.06 -7.68
C ARG A 431 -13.03 -4.66 -9.03
N LEU A 432 -11.84 -5.24 -9.15
CA LEU A 432 -11.39 -5.85 -10.40
C LEU A 432 -12.23 -7.09 -10.74
N ASP A 433 -12.40 -8.00 -9.76
CA ASP A 433 -13.20 -9.23 -9.92
C ASP A 433 -14.67 -8.89 -10.24
N ALA A 434 -15.25 -7.91 -9.53
CA ALA A 434 -16.59 -7.40 -9.75
C ALA A 434 -16.74 -6.79 -11.15
N THR A 435 -15.75 -6.01 -11.59
CA THR A 435 -15.75 -5.42 -12.93
C THR A 435 -15.68 -6.49 -14.01
N CYS A 436 -14.81 -7.49 -13.85
CA CYS A 436 -14.70 -8.61 -14.79
C CYS A 436 -16.03 -9.36 -14.93
N VAL A 437 -16.59 -9.83 -13.81
CA VAL A 437 -17.83 -10.63 -13.82
C VAL A 437 -19.01 -9.80 -14.35
N TYR A 438 -19.11 -8.54 -13.93
CA TYR A 438 -20.16 -7.64 -14.42
C TYR A 438 -20.08 -7.40 -15.93
N LEU A 439 -18.90 -7.11 -16.48
CA LEU A 439 -18.73 -6.86 -17.91
C LEU A 439 -18.94 -8.14 -18.74
N GLU A 440 -18.53 -9.30 -18.22
CA GLU A 440 -18.80 -10.58 -18.87
C GLU A 440 -20.31 -10.87 -18.93
N ASN A 441 -21.01 -10.71 -17.80
CA ASN A 441 -22.46 -10.89 -17.74
C ASN A 441 -23.20 -9.88 -18.61
N LEU A 442 -22.76 -8.61 -18.64
CA LEU A 442 -23.34 -7.58 -19.51
C LEU A 442 -23.18 -7.95 -20.99
N THR A 443 -22.01 -8.47 -21.37
CA THR A 443 -21.76 -8.95 -22.74
C THR A 443 -22.69 -10.11 -23.10
N LYS A 444 -22.93 -11.03 -22.16
CA LYS A 444 -23.89 -12.13 -22.35
C LYS A 444 -25.33 -11.65 -22.45
N ILE A 445 -25.75 -10.67 -21.63
CA ILE A 445 -27.09 -10.07 -21.74
C ILE A 445 -27.31 -9.47 -23.13
N ARG A 446 -26.28 -8.82 -23.71
CA ARG A 446 -26.34 -8.24 -25.05
C ARG A 446 -26.44 -9.26 -26.18
N THR A 447 -26.14 -10.54 -25.91
CA THR A 447 -26.29 -11.63 -26.90
C THR A 447 -27.55 -12.46 -26.70
N GLU A 448 -28.36 -12.17 -25.68
CA GLU A 448 -29.63 -12.86 -25.45
C GLU A 448 -30.61 -12.64 -26.62
N PRO A 449 -31.36 -13.66 -27.06
CA PRO A 449 -32.37 -13.51 -28.10
C PRO A 449 -33.44 -12.45 -27.80
N GLN A 450 -33.66 -12.16 -26.51
CA GLN A 450 -34.62 -11.20 -26.00
C GLN A 450 -34.06 -9.77 -25.92
N TYR A 451 -32.77 -9.56 -26.19
CA TYR A 451 -32.10 -8.30 -25.96
C TYR A 451 -32.76 -7.14 -26.72
N GLU A 452 -32.85 -7.28 -28.05
CA GLU A 452 -33.51 -6.32 -28.95
C GLU A 452 -35.04 -6.28 -28.79
N LEU A 453 -35.63 -7.26 -28.11
CA LEU A 453 -37.08 -7.31 -27.90
C LEU A 453 -37.49 -6.43 -26.73
N TRP A 454 -36.79 -6.53 -25.60
CA TRP A 454 -37.17 -5.80 -24.38
C TRP A 454 -36.11 -5.72 -23.28
N LEU A 455 -34.97 -6.44 -23.34
CA LEU A 455 -33.98 -6.37 -22.24
C LEU A 455 -33.06 -5.14 -22.32
N GLN A 456 -32.86 -4.56 -23.50
CA GLN A 456 -31.93 -3.44 -23.72
C GLN A 456 -32.08 -2.28 -22.70
N PRO A 457 -33.28 -1.85 -22.28
CA PRO A 457 -33.42 -0.76 -21.29
C PRO A 457 -33.07 -1.15 -19.85
N TYR A 458 -32.78 -2.42 -19.57
CA TYR A 458 -32.57 -3.00 -18.24
C TYR A 458 -31.24 -3.77 -18.15
N GLU A 459 -30.37 -3.61 -19.14
CA GLU A 459 -29.22 -4.46 -19.33
C GLU A 459 -28.24 -4.42 -18.16
N HIS A 460 -28.03 -3.24 -17.57
CA HIS A 460 -27.09 -3.06 -16.49
C HIS A 460 -27.67 -3.61 -15.19
N VAL A 461 -28.93 -3.34 -14.87
CA VAL A 461 -29.53 -3.88 -13.63
C VAL A 461 -29.64 -5.41 -13.66
N ILE A 462 -29.99 -6.01 -14.80
CA ILE A 462 -30.06 -7.47 -14.92
C ILE A 462 -28.66 -8.08 -14.82
N ALA A 463 -27.68 -7.54 -15.57
CA ALA A 463 -26.30 -8.01 -15.48
C ALA A 463 -25.74 -7.85 -14.06
N GLY A 464 -26.06 -6.75 -13.38
CA GLY A 464 -25.64 -6.49 -12.01
C GLY A 464 -26.19 -7.52 -11.03
N LEU A 465 -27.49 -7.78 -11.05
CA LEU A 465 -28.14 -8.73 -10.13
C LEU A 465 -27.58 -10.15 -10.33
N LEU A 466 -27.40 -10.57 -11.59
CA LEU A 466 -26.79 -11.84 -11.94
C LEU A 466 -25.30 -11.95 -11.54
N SER A 467 -24.62 -10.82 -11.32
CA SER A 467 -23.21 -10.79 -10.90
C SER A 467 -23.05 -10.93 -9.38
N ILE A 468 -24.07 -10.55 -8.60
CA ILE A 468 -23.99 -10.52 -7.13
C ILE A 468 -24.26 -11.90 -6.54
N SER A 469 -25.28 -12.60 -7.04
CA SER A 469 -25.77 -13.85 -6.47
C SER A 469 -26.30 -14.81 -7.53
N SER A 470 -26.10 -16.11 -7.30
CA SER A 470 -26.54 -17.18 -8.19
C SER A 470 -28.04 -17.43 -8.09
N GLU A 471 -28.65 -17.10 -6.95
CA GLU A 471 -30.08 -17.18 -6.72
C GLU A 471 -30.87 -16.37 -7.75
N PHE A 472 -30.35 -15.22 -8.20
CA PHE A 472 -30.97 -14.42 -9.27
C PHE A 472 -31.13 -15.17 -10.59
N GLN A 473 -30.27 -16.16 -10.91
CA GLN A 473 -30.45 -16.98 -12.11
C GLN A 473 -31.75 -17.79 -12.05
N SER A 474 -32.09 -18.29 -10.85
CA SER A 474 -33.33 -19.02 -10.63
C SER A 474 -34.55 -18.10 -10.68
N VAL A 475 -34.43 -16.91 -10.08
CA VAL A 475 -35.49 -15.89 -10.05
C VAL A 475 -35.79 -15.38 -11.47
N PHE A 476 -34.76 -15.20 -12.29
CA PHE A 476 -34.88 -14.70 -13.66
C PHE A 476 -35.15 -15.79 -14.71
N SER A 477 -35.48 -17.00 -14.28
CA SER A 477 -35.99 -18.05 -15.20
C SER A 477 -37.19 -17.56 -16.04
N VAL A 478 -38.02 -16.65 -15.51
CA VAL A 478 -39.15 -16.05 -16.23
C VAL A 478 -38.74 -15.16 -17.42
N LEU A 479 -37.48 -14.69 -17.45
CA LEU A 479 -36.95 -13.91 -18.57
C LEU A 479 -36.54 -14.81 -19.75
N ASN A 480 -36.48 -16.13 -19.53
CA ASN A 480 -36.04 -17.16 -20.49
C ASN A 480 -34.61 -16.95 -21.03
N LEU A 481 -33.70 -16.42 -20.21
CA LEU A 481 -32.29 -16.23 -20.60
C LEU A 481 -31.66 -17.57 -20.98
N VAL A 482 -30.85 -17.60 -22.05
CA VAL A 482 -30.25 -18.83 -22.58
C VAL A 482 -28.76 -18.96 -22.26
N ASN A 483 -28.09 -17.87 -21.91
CA ASN A 483 -26.69 -17.89 -21.50
C ASN A 483 -26.51 -18.29 -20.03
N GLU A 484 -25.29 -18.72 -19.68
CA GLU A 484 -24.88 -18.98 -18.30
C GLU A 484 -24.12 -17.79 -17.71
N TYR A 485 -24.56 -17.34 -16.54
CA TYR A 485 -24.02 -16.16 -15.86
C TYR A 485 -23.10 -16.55 -14.71
N GLN A 486 -22.15 -15.66 -14.42
CA GLN A 486 -21.17 -15.85 -13.35
C GLN A 486 -21.47 -14.91 -12.18
N THR A 487 -21.02 -15.29 -10.99
CA THR A 487 -21.12 -14.48 -9.78
C THR A 487 -19.74 -14.13 -9.27
N ILE A 488 -19.64 -13.05 -8.49
CA ILE A 488 -18.39 -12.56 -7.93
C ILE A 488 -17.99 -13.45 -6.76
N LYS A 489 -16.91 -14.22 -6.90
CA LYS A 489 -16.46 -15.25 -5.94
C LYS A 489 -15.07 -14.96 -5.38
N SER A 490 -14.79 -15.44 -4.16
CA SER A 490 -13.46 -15.43 -3.54
C SER A 490 -12.69 -16.73 -3.83
N THR A 491 -11.37 -16.64 -4.04
CA THR A 491 -10.46 -17.81 -4.15
C THR A 491 -10.03 -18.36 -2.79
N GLU A 492 -10.21 -17.57 -1.73
CA GLU A 492 -9.97 -17.96 -0.34
C GLU A 492 -11.32 -18.32 0.29
N LYS A 493 -11.50 -19.59 0.64
CA LYS A 493 -12.78 -20.14 1.16
C LYS A 493 -13.26 -19.37 2.39
N THR A 494 -14.56 -19.00 2.41
CA THR A 494 -15.46 -19.20 3.58
C THR A 494 -16.95 -19.02 3.25
N VAL A 495 -17.32 -18.16 2.29
CA VAL A 495 -18.69 -18.09 1.72
C VAL A 495 -18.59 -17.79 0.22
N ASP A 496 -19.23 -18.62 -0.60
CA ASP A 496 -19.34 -18.39 -2.03
C ASP A 496 -20.23 -17.15 -2.24
N GLU A 497 -19.87 -16.26 -3.17
CA GLU A 497 -20.65 -15.06 -3.58
C GLU A 497 -20.56 -13.87 -2.63
N ILE A 498 -19.43 -13.16 -2.69
CA ILE A 498 -18.99 -12.21 -1.65
C ILE A 498 -19.88 -10.98 -1.48
N LEU A 499 -20.57 -10.55 -2.55
CA LEU A 499 -21.48 -9.39 -2.50
C LEU A 499 -22.94 -9.78 -2.25
N SER A 500 -23.25 -11.08 -2.19
CA SER A 500 -24.61 -11.56 -1.86
C SER A 500 -24.96 -11.26 -0.42
N GLY A 501 -26.24 -11.33 -0.04
CA GLY A 501 -26.62 -11.19 1.37
C GLY A 501 -25.94 -12.18 2.33
N ILE A 502 -25.53 -13.38 1.89
CA ILE A 502 -24.77 -14.33 2.73
C ILE A 502 -23.25 -14.12 2.66
N GLY A 503 -22.78 -13.34 1.68
CA GLY A 503 -21.39 -12.94 1.52
C GLY A 503 -20.93 -11.99 2.62
N ASP A 504 -19.64 -11.70 2.63
CA ASP A 504 -18.94 -10.89 3.63
C ASP A 504 -17.98 -9.96 2.86
N ALA A 505 -18.47 -8.78 2.48
CA ALA A 505 -17.79 -7.93 1.50
C ALA A 505 -16.51 -7.27 2.05
N ASP A 506 -16.37 -7.12 3.37
CA ASP A 506 -15.21 -6.50 4.01
C ASP A 506 -14.33 -7.48 4.81
N ARG A 507 -14.74 -8.76 4.89
CA ARG A 507 -14.03 -9.89 5.50
C ARG A 507 -13.90 -9.79 7.01
N ASP A 508 -14.89 -9.22 7.69
CA ASP A 508 -14.89 -9.08 9.15
C ASP A 508 -15.61 -10.23 9.90
N ASN A 509 -16.14 -11.21 9.17
CA ASN A 509 -16.97 -12.33 9.60
C ASN A 509 -18.43 -12.00 9.93
N TYR A 510 -18.90 -10.80 9.61
CA TYR A 510 -20.32 -10.49 9.51
C TYR A 510 -20.75 -10.60 8.05
N SER A 511 -21.86 -11.29 7.80
CA SER A 511 -22.43 -11.31 6.45
C SER A 511 -23.03 -9.94 6.13
N ASN A 512 -23.06 -9.55 4.86
CA ASN A 512 -23.72 -8.34 4.36
C ASN A 512 -25.16 -8.21 4.88
N ARG A 513 -25.91 -9.32 4.99
CA ARG A 513 -27.28 -9.36 5.57
C ARG A 513 -27.30 -9.05 7.06
N THR A 514 -26.30 -9.50 7.81
CA THR A 514 -26.21 -9.25 9.25
C THR A 514 -25.96 -7.77 9.50
N GLU A 515 -25.04 -7.17 8.77
CA GLU A 515 -24.75 -5.74 8.84
C GLU A 515 -25.95 -4.90 8.37
N TYR A 516 -26.61 -5.31 7.28
CA TYR A 516 -27.88 -4.71 6.86
C TYR A 516 -28.92 -4.72 7.98
N ASN A 517 -29.14 -5.89 8.60
CA ASN A 517 -30.11 -6.02 9.70
C ASN A 517 -29.73 -5.15 10.89
N ASN A 518 -28.44 -5.05 11.22
CA ASN A 518 -27.95 -4.16 12.26
C ASN A 518 -28.25 -2.71 11.90
N CYS A 519 -27.91 -2.26 10.68
CA CYS A 519 -28.25 -0.93 10.20
C CYS A 519 -29.73 -0.61 10.38
N ILE A 520 -30.63 -1.50 9.94
CA ILE A 520 -32.08 -1.29 10.08
C ILE A 520 -32.51 -1.24 11.55
N ASN A 521 -32.00 -2.15 12.40
CA ASN A 521 -32.32 -2.20 13.83
C ASN A 521 -31.89 -0.92 14.56
N PHE A 522 -30.81 -0.28 14.12
CA PHE A 522 -30.28 0.96 14.68
C PHE A 522 -30.75 2.22 13.94
N GLY A 523 -31.65 2.09 12.96
CA GLY A 523 -32.26 3.21 12.24
C GLY A 523 -31.34 3.89 11.22
N LEU A 524 -30.31 3.18 10.75
CA LEU A 524 -29.34 3.62 9.75
C LEU A 524 -29.90 3.43 8.32
N GLY A 525 -29.48 4.31 7.40
CA GLY A 525 -29.94 4.31 6.02
C GLY A 525 -28.98 3.61 5.05
N LEU A 526 -29.36 3.61 3.76
CA LEU A 526 -28.56 3.01 2.68
C LEU A 526 -27.11 3.52 2.66
N ASN A 527 -26.92 4.84 2.83
CA ASN A 527 -25.58 5.43 2.80
C ASN A 527 -24.71 4.94 3.96
N ASP A 528 -25.30 4.73 5.14
CA ASP A 528 -24.58 4.21 6.30
C ASP A 528 -24.23 2.75 6.08
N TYR A 529 -25.19 1.94 5.59
CA TYR A 529 -24.94 0.54 5.23
C TYR A 529 -23.80 0.39 4.22
N LEU A 530 -23.76 1.20 3.16
CA LEU A 530 -22.68 1.17 2.17
C LEU A 530 -21.31 1.54 2.74
N ILE A 531 -21.25 2.17 3.91
CA ILE A 531 -20.01 2.41 4.65
C ILE A 531 -19.70 1.19 5.52
N VAL A 532 -20.70 0.70 6.26
CA VAL A 532 -20.60 -0.46 7.17
C VAL A 532 -20.11 -1.69 6.42
N VAL A 533 -20.85 -2.13 5.39
CA VAL A 533 -20.62 -3.37 4.62
C VAL A 533 -19.29 -3.42 3.86
N LEU A 534 -18.52 -2.33 3.87
CA LEU A 534 -17.22 -2.22 3.22
C LEU A 534 -16.11 -1.85 4.22
N HIS A 535 -16.40 -1.87 5.52
CA HIS A 535 -15.52 -1.36 6.57
C HIS A 535 -15.41 -2.36 7.73
N PRO A 536 -14.29 -3.11 7.82
CA PRO A 536 -14.18 -4.28 8.72
C PRO A 536 -14.05 -3.97 10.23
N ASP A 537 -14.45 -2.78 10.66
CA ASP A 537 -14.58 -2.37 12.07
C ASP A 537 -16.02 -1.97 12.41
N LEU A 538 -16.91 -1.92 11.42
CA LEU A 538 -18.27 -1.47 11.59
C LEU A 538 -19.18 -2.67 11.34
N ASP A 539 -20.02 -3.02 12.31
CA ASP A 539 -20.99 -4.10 12.16
C ASP A 539 -22.43 -3.57 11.96
N GLY A 540 -22.60 -2.25 11.83
CA GLY A 540 -23.89 -1.59 11.67
C GLY A 540 -24.66 -1.35 12.96
N THR A 541 -24.05 -1.59 14.13
CA THR A 541 -24.69 -1.34 15.44
C THR A 541 -24.54 0.10 15.95
N GLU A 542 -23.87 0.95 15.19
CA GLU A 542 -23.70 2.38 15.48
C GLU A 542 -23.60 3.22 14.21
N VAL A 543 -23.92 4.52 14.31
CA VAL A 543 -23.81 5.46 13.19
C VAL A 543 -22.33 5.53 12.77
N PRO A 544 -21.96 5.27 11.50
CA PRO A 544 -20.56 5.22 11.08
C PRO A 544 -19.77 6.47 11.45
N GLN A 545 -20.38 7.65 11.30
CA GLN A 545 -19.73 8.91 11.67
C GLN A 545 -19.48 9.02 13.18
N ASP A 546 -20.36 8.49 14.02
CA ASP A 546 -20.21 8.49 15.47
C ASP A 546 -19.29 7.36 15.94
N ALA A 547 -19.39 6.16 15.37
CA ALA A 547 -18.45 5.06 15.59
C ALA A 547 -17.00 5.50 15.34
N LEU A 548 -16.81 6.21 14.22
CA LEU A 548 -15.52 6.72 13.79
C LEU A 548 -15.12 8.06 14.48
N SER A 549 -16.01 8.72 15.24
CA SER A 549 -15.74 10.00 15.92
C SER A 549 -15.91 10.01 17.45
N VAL A 550 -16.59 9.04 18.06
CA VAL A 550 -16.70 8.85 19.53
C VAL A 550 -15.33 8.53 20.13
N SER A 551 -14.39 8.02 19.32
CA SER A 551 -12.97 7.95 19.68
C SER A 551 -12.35 9.33 19.99
N GLN A 552 -12.88 10.41 19.42
CA GLN A 552 -12.39 11.79 19.61
C GLN A 552 -13.07 12.49 20.80
N GLY A 553 -14.34 12.20 21.08
CA GLY A 553 -15.13 12.87 22.14
C GLY A 553 -14.77 12.43 23.57
N ILE A 554 -14.45 11.15 23.77
CA ILE A 554 -14.05 10.59 25.07
C ILE A 554 -12.70 11.19 25.56
N GLN A 555 -11.83 11.57 24.62
CA GLN A 555 -10.52 12.17 24.92
C GLN A 555 -10.63 13.56 25.59
N ILE A 556 -11.60 14.39 25.17
CA ILE A 556 -11.77 15.75 25.72
C ILE A 556 -12.27 15.69 27.17
N PHE A 557 -13.15 14.75 27.49
CA PHE A 557 -13.72 14.61 28.84
C PHE A 557 -12.67 14.09 29.84
N LEU A 558 -11.82 13.13 29.44
CA LEU A 558 -10.71 12.63 30.26
C LEU A 558 -9.59 13.67 30.43
N TYR A 559 -9.36 14.54 29.44
CA TYR A 559 -8.42 15.65 29.52
C TYR A 559 -8.87 16.73 30.52
N PHE A 560 -10.16 17.05 30.57
CA PHE A 560 -10.70 17.97 31.58
C PHE A 560 -10.67 17.39 33.00
N LEU A 561 -10.89 16.08 33.15
CA LEU A 561 -10.83 15.40 34.44
C LEU A 561 -9.39 15.36 35.01
N SER A 562 -8.38 15.19 34.15
CA SER A 562 -6.97 15.18 34.57
C SER A 562 -6.45 16.56 34.99
N ILE A 563 -6.90 17.64 34.34
CA ILE A 563 -6.58 19.03 34.74
C ILE A 563 -7.15 19.36 36.13
N LEU A 564 -8.37 18.90 36.42
CA LEU A 564 -9.01 19.07 37.74
C LEU A 564 -8.28 18.30 38.86
N ILE A 565 -7.77 17.10 38.54
CA ILE A 565 -7.00 16.28 39.49
C ILE A 565 -5.60 16.88 39.74
N LEU A 566 -4.91 17.38 38.71
CA LEU A 566 -3.61 18.04 38.87
C LEU A 566 -3.70 19.36 39.66
N GLY A 567 -4.78 20.13 39.47
CA GLY A 567 -5.04 21.36 40.24
C GLY A 567 -5.20 21.08 41.74
N PHE A 568 -5.78 19.93 42.11
CA PHE A 568 -5.97 19.53 43.51
C PHE A 568 -4.67 19.07 44.18
N VAL A 569 -3.75 18.43 43.43
CA VAL A 569 -2.45 17.95 43.94
C VAL A 569 -1.46 19.09 44.19
N LEU A 570 -1.49 20.14 43.35
CA LEU A 570 -0.60 21.30 43.50
C LEU A 570 -0.95 22.21 44.70
N LEU A 571 -2.21 22.17 45.18
CA LEU A 571 -2.66 22.96 46.32
C LEU A 571 -2.35 22.32 47.70
N PHE A 572 -1.99 21.03 47.74
CA PHE A 572 -1.88 20.28 49.01
C PHE A 572 -0.54 19.58 49.29
N SER A 573 0.52 19.79 48.50
CA SER A 573 1.81 19.14 48.79
C SER A 573 2.63 19.89 49.88
N PRO A 574 3.05 19.25 50.99
CA PRO A 574 3.71 19.92 52.11
C PRO A 574 5.20 20.21 51.82
N ARG A 575 5.62 21.45 52.04
CA ARG A 575 7.03 21.89 51.90
C ARG A 575 7.93 21.20 52.94
N LEU A 576 8.76 20.25 52.49
CA LEU A 576 9.87 19.72 53.27
C LEU A 576 11.07 20.70 53.24
N SER A 577 11.33 21.29 54.40
CA SER A 577 12.53 22.07 54.72
C SER A 577 13.71 21.13 54.99
N LEU A 578 14.82 21.33 54.28
CA LEU A 578 16.12 20.73 54.58
C LEU A 578 17.03 21.79 55.20
N HIS A 579 17.32 21.64 56.50
CA HIS A 579 18.30 22.42 57.23
C HIS A 579 19.71 21.84 57.08
N ARG A 580 20.65 22.72 56.71
CA ARG A 580 22.03 22.85 57.25
C ARG A 580 22.24 24.37 57.35
N LYS A 581 22.50 25.01 58.48
CA LYS A 581 23.21 24.65 59.72
C LYS A 581 22.36 24.96 60.96
#